data_AF-A0AA37TGH7-F1
#
_entry.id   AF-A0AA37TGH7-F1
#
_cell.length_a   1.000
_cell.length_b   1.000
_cell.length_c   1.000
_cell.angle_alpha   90.00
_cell.angle_beta   90.00
_cell.angle_gamma   90.00
#
_symmetry.space_group_name_H-M   'P 1'
#
loop_
_entity.id
_entity.type
_entity.pdbx_description
1 polymer ?
#
loop_
_entity_poly.entity_id
_entity_poly.type
_entity_poly.pdbx_seq_one_letter_code
_entity_poly.pdbx_strand_id
1 'polypeptide(L)' 'MERTGAKTISIDEAAAWLGISRNGAYEAAKRGEIPTIKIGRLLKVPVVPFERMLGLSVSTSAEAA' A
#
# COMPACT_ATOMS: atom_id res chain seq x y z
N MET A 1 6.48 -1.55 24.07
CA MET A 1 5.95 -2.30 22.91
C MET A 1 5.94 -1.34 21.74
N GLU A 2 7.06 -1.28 21.03
CA GLU A 2 7.16 -0.49 19.79
C GLU A 2 6.05 -0.94 18.87
N ARG A 3 5.10 -0.04 18.58
CA ARG A 3 4.18 -0.28 17.47
C ARG A 3 5.04 -0.17 16.22
N THR A 4 5.67 -1.25 15.80
CA THR A 4 6.19 -1.41 14.44
C THR A 4 5.06 -0.92 13.53
N GLY A 5 5.25 0.26 12.93
CA GLY A 5 4.17 1.04 12.32
C GLY A 5 3.31 0.14 11.45
N ALA A 6 1.98 0.30 11.55
CA ALA A 6 1.03 -0.57 10.87
C ALA A 6 1.47 -0.78 9.41
N LYS A 7 1.79 -2.03 9.04
CA LYS A 7 2.26 -2.40 7.68
C LYS A 7 1.16 -2.32 6.61
N THR A 8 0.05 -1.70 6.96
CA THR A 8 -1.16 -1.57 6.16
C THR A 8 -1.74 -0.17 6.33
N ILE A 9 -2.02 0.49 5.21
CA ILE A 9 -2.67 1.80 5.15
C ILE A 9 -4.13 1.64 4.71
N SER A 10 -4.92 2.72 4.81
CA SER A 10 -6.28 2.76 4.30
C SER A 10 -6.28 3.11 2.79
N ILE A 11 -7.40 2.91 2.10
CA ILE A 11 -7.51 3.28 0.67
C ILE A 11 -7.30 4.79 0.45
N ASP A 12 -7.79 5.65 1.35
CA ASP A 12 -7.55 7.10 1.27
C ASP A 12 -6.07 7.45 1.28
N GLU A 13 -5.31 6.84 2.19
CA GLU A 13 -3.86 7.06 2.29
C GLU A 13 -3.17 6.60 1.01
N ALA A 14 -3.53 5.42 0.49
CA ALA A 14 -3.02 4.94 -0.79
C ALA A 14 -3.40 5.87 -1.96
N ALA A 15 -4.61 6.46 -1.93
CA ALA A 15 -5.05 7.43 -2.93
C ALA A 15 -4.18 8.70 -2.90
N ALA A 16 -3.89 9.19 -1.69
CA ALA A 16 -3.01 10.34 -1.49
C ALA A 16 -1.59 10.05 -1.99
N TRP A 17 -1.05 8.85 -1.74
CA TRP A 17 0.27 8.45 -2.22
C TRP A 17 0.33 8.31 -3.75
N LEU A 18 -0.77 7.87 -4.37
CA LEU A 18 -0.91 7.78 -5.83
C LEU A 18 -1.26 9.11 -6.51
N GLY A 19 -1.68 10.13 -5.75
CA GLY A 19 -2.19 11.38 -6.30
C GLY A 19 -3.52 11.24 -7.04
N ILE A 20 -4.35 10.26 -6.69
CA ILE A 20 -5.66 10.02 -7.32
C ILE A 20 -6.82 10.35 -6.39
N SER A 21 -8.02 10.55 -6.97
CA SER A 21 -9.22 10.76 -6.16
C SER A 21 -9.57 9.53 -5.33
N ARG A 22 -10.21 9.76 -4.18
CA ARG A 22 -10.72 8.69 -3.30
C ARG A 22 -11.53 7.66 -4.10
N ASN A 23 -12.46 8.13 -4.93
CA ASN A 23 -13.33 7.28 -5.73
C ASN A 23 -12.53 6.43 -6.72
N GLY A 24 -11.51 7.03 -7.37
CA GLY A 24 -10.59 6.31 -8.25
C GLY A 24 -9.81 5.22 -7.52
N ALA A 25 -9.37 5.48 -6.28
CA ALA A 25 -8.67 4.47 -5.48
C ALA A 25 -9.56 3.31 -5.05
N TYR A 26 -10.83 3.56 -4.70
CA TYR A 26 -11.80 2.49 -4.41
C TYR A 26 -12.11 1.64 -5.65
N GLU A 27 -12.24 2.27 -6.82
CA GLU A 27 -12.45 1.55 -8.08
C GLU A 27 -11.22 0.73 -8.48
N ALA A 28 -10.02 1.28 -8.34
CA ALA A 28 -8.77 0.58 -8.59
C ALA A 28 -8.57 -0.59 -7.61
N ALA A 29 -8.93 -0.42 -6.34
CA ALA A 29 -8.96 -1.50 -5.35
C ALA A 29 -9.96 -2.60 -5.72
N LYS A 30 -11.14 -2.23 -6.24
CA LYS A 30 -12.17 -3.18 -6.70
C LYS A 30 -11.74 -3.92 -7.97
N ARG A 31 -10.99 -3.27 -8.86
CA ARG A 31 -10.38 -3.85 -10.07
C ARG A 31 -9.18 -4.75 -9.76
N GLY A 32 -8.62 -4.65 -8.56
CA GLY A 32 -7.41 -5.38 -8.15
C GLY A 32 -6.11 -4.74 -8.62
N GLU A 33 -6.16 -3.50 -9.12
CA GLU A 33 -4.98 -2.73 -9.51
C GLU A 33 -4.19 -2.29 -8.28
N ILE A 34 -4.90 -1.91 -7.20
CA ILE A 34 -4.28 -1.64 -5.90
C ILE A 34 -4.31 -2.93 -5.06
N PRO A 35 -3.16 -3.38 -4.51
CA PRO A 35 -3.13 -4.53 -3.62
C PRO A 35 -3.97 -4.22 -2.38
N THR A 36 -5.00 -5.02 -2.11
CA THR A 36 -5.86 -4.84 -0.92
C THR A 36 -6.08 -6.16 -0.18
N ILE A 37 -6.22 -6.04 1.13
CA ILE A 37 -6.57 -7.10 2.07
C ILE A 37 -7.91 -6.74 2.69
N LYS A 38 -8.88 -7.65 2.57
CA LYS A 38 -10.20 -7.51 3.18
C LYS A 38 -10.24 -8.28 4.49
N ILE A 39 -10.50 -7.58 5.59
CA ILE A 39 -10.66 -8.15 6.93
C ILE A 39 -12.08 -7.82 7.41
N GLY A 40 -13.01 -8.75 7.19
CA GLY A 40 -14.44 -8.52 7.44
C GLY A 40 -14.98 -7.34 6.62
N ARG A 41 -15.33 -6.26 7.30
CA ARG A 41 -15.82 -5.00 6.68
C ARG A 41 -14.71 -4.01 6.36
N LEU A 42 -13.48 -4.28 6.81
CA LEU A 42 -12.34 -3.37 6.65
C LEU A 42 -11.58 -3.72 5.38
N LEU A 43 -11.24 -2.70 4.58
CA LEU A 43 -10.30 -2.83 3.47
C LEU A 43 -9.00 -2.10 3.81
N LYS A 44 -7.88 -2.79 3.65
CA LYS A 44 -6.54 -2.29 3.96
C LYS A 44 -5.60 -2.53 2.80
N VAL A 45 -4.69 -1.58 2.56
CA VAL A 45 -3.66 -1.67 1.52
C VAL A 45 -2.34 -2.02 2.21
N PRO A 46 -1.77 -3.22 1.98
CA PRO A 46 -0.44 -3.55 2.48
C PRO A 46 0.64 -2.68 1.82
N VAL A 47 1.50 -2.06 2.63
CA VAL A 47 2.49 -1.07 2.19
C VAL A 47 3.57 -1.71 1.29
N VAL A 48 4.11 -2.86 1.68
CA VAL A 48 5.19 -3.53 0.94
C VAL A 48 4.85 -3.86 -0.52
N PRO A 49 3.74 -4.55 -0.85
CA PRO A 49 3.38 -4.81 -2.24
C PRO A 49 2.97 -3.54 -2.98
N PHE A 50 2.45 -2.53 -2.27
CA PHE A 50 2.12 -1.23 -2.86
C PHE A 50 3.38 -0.46 -3.29
N GLU A 51 4.39 -0.39 -2.43
CA GLU A 51 5.70 0.19 -2.76
C GLU A 51 6.37 -0.57 -3.90
N ARG A 52 6.30 -1.91 -3.88
CA ARG A 52 6.80 -2.75 -4.98
C ARG A 52 6.10 -2.43 -6.31
N MET A 53 4.78 -2.21 -6.29
CA MET A 53 4.01 -1.82 -7.48
C MET A 53 4.48 -0.46 -8.02
N LEU A 54 4.83 0.48 -7.14
CA LEU A 54 5.36 1.80 -7.52
C LEU A 54 6.82 1.76 -8.00
N GLY A 55 7.46 0.60 -8.04
CA GLY A 55 8.89 0.48 -8.35
C GLY A 55 9.78 1.02 -7.23
N LEU A 56 9.22 1.33 -6.06
CA LEU A 56 9.96 1.59 -4.83
C LEU A 56 10.44 0.24 -4.29
N SER A 57 11.37 -0.38 -4.98
CA SER A 57 12.18 -1.43 -4.37
C SER A 57 13.06 -0.75 -3.35
N VAL A 58 13.00 -1.20 -2.09
CA VAL A 58 14.06 -0.92 -1.13
C VAL A 58 15.33 -1.45 -1.78
N SER A 59 16.14 -0.57 -2.35
CA SER A 59 17.52 -0.87 -2.68
C SER A 59 18.18 -1.11 -1.33
N THR A 60 18.08 -2.33 -0.84
CA THR A 60 18.99 -2.80 0.20
C THR A 60 20.34 -2.80 -0.48
N SER A 61 20.98 -1.62 -0.48
CA SER A 61 22.42 -1.51 -0.58
C SER A 61 22.98 -2.10 0.72
N ALA A 62 22.83 -3.42 0.85
CA ALA A 62 23.83 -4.22 1.50
C ALA A 62 25.00 -4.19 0.51
N GLU A 63 25.75 -3.09 0.57
CA GLU A 63 27.11 -3.05 0.08
C GLU A 63 27.85 -4.09 0.91
N ALA A 64 28.04 -5.25 0.28
CA ALA A 64 28.79 -6.36 0.78
C ALA A 64 30.27 -6.13 0.47
N ALA A 65 31.10 -6.39 1.50
CA ALA A 65 32.55 -6.57 1.49
C ALA A 65 33.42 -5.31 1.38
#